data_AF-A0A9E2Z5E3-F1
#
_entry.id   AF-A0A9E2Z5E3-F1
#
_cell.length_a   1.000
_cell.length_b   1.000
_cell.length_c   1.000
_cell.angle_alpha   90.00
_cell.angle_beta   90.00
_cell.angle_gamma   90.00
#
_symmetry.space_group_name_H-M   'P 1'
#
loop_
_entity.id
_entity.type
_entity.pdbx_description
1 polymer ?
#
loop_
_entity_poly.entity_id
_entity_poly.type
_entity_poly.pdbx_seq_one_letter_code
_entity_poly.pdbx_strand_id
1 'polypeptide(L)'
;EVIEVARAKGIALPADALGRTIDFIGHTPPAMKASMALDLERGNRLELPWLSGKVVELGRELSVPTPTHDILYALLKPFIMGTPA
;
A
#
# COMPACT_ATOMS: atom_id res chain seq x y z
N GLU A 1 -2.65 10.05 1.47
CA GLU A 1 -2.85 9.12 2.62
C GLU A 1 -1.53 8.76 3.29
N VAL A 2 -0.66 7.94 2.70
CA VAL A 2 0.60 7.49 3.34
C VAL A 2 1.51 8.64 3.82
N ILE A 3 1.67 9.69 3.02
CA ILE A 3 2.46 10.88 3.40
C ILE A 3 1.87 11.58 4.63
N GLU A 4 0.54 11.70 4.70
CA GLU A 4 -0.14 12.33 5.84
C GLU A 4 -0.01 11.47 7.11
N VAL A 5 -0.12 10.15 6.97
CA VAL A 5 0.15 9.20 8.06
C VAL A 5 1.60 9.35 8.56
N ALA A 6 2.58 9.44 7.66
CA ALA A 6 3.98 9.64 8.03
C ALA A 6 4.21 10.97 8.77
N ARG A 7 3.61 12.06 8.28
CA ARG A 7 3.68 13.39 8.92
C ARG A 7 3.07 13.37 10.31
N ALA A 8 1.88 12.79 10.47
CA ALA A 8 1.22 12.64 11.77
C ALA A 8 2.03 11.79 12.75
N LYS A 9 2.82 10.83 12.25
CA LYS A 9 3.76 10.01 13.04
C LYS A 9 5.09 10.72 13.36
N GLY A 10 5.27 11.97 12.95
CA GLY A 10 6.51 12.73 13.14
C GLY A 10 7.67 12.28 12.24
N ILE A 11 7.39 11.56 11.15
CA ILE A 11 8.41 11.11 10.22
C ILE A 11 8.65 12.20 9.17
N ALA A 12 9.88 12.72 9.15
CA ALA A 12 10.30 13.68 8.14
C ALA A 12 10.51 12.97 6.79
N LEU A 13 9.55 13.13 5.88
CA LEU A 13 9.71 12.75 4.49
C LEU A 13 10.34 13.90 3.69
N PRO A 14 11.15 13.60 2.66
CA PRO A 14 11.63 14.62 1.74
C PRO A 14 10.48 15.40 1.09
N ALA A 15 10.69 16.70 0.84
CA ALA A 15 9.67 17.58 0.25
C ALA A 15 9.18 17.09 -1.13
N ASP A 16 10.05 16.38 -1.86
CA ASP A 16 9.83 15.85 -3.19
C ASP A 16 9.44 14.35 -3.21
N ALA A 17 9.16 13.74 -2.04
CA ALA A 17 8.88 12.30 -1.94
C ALA A 17 7.73 11.84 -2.85
N LEU A 18 6.65 12.63 -2.93
CA LEU A 18 5.54 12.35 -3.85
C LEU A 18 5.99 12.39 -5.31
N GLY A 19 6.69 13.47 -5.70
CA GLY A 19 7.18 13.66 -7.06
C GLY A 19 8.10 12.52 -7.50
N ARG A 20 9.08 12.16 -6.66
CA ARG A 20 9.98 11.02 -6.92
C ARG A 20 9.26 9.68 -7.06
N THR A 21 8.20 9.47 -6.27
CA THR A 21 7.42 8.21 -6.34
C THR A 21 6.64 8.13 -7.66
N ILE A 22 5.97 9.21 -8.06
CA ILE A 22 5.24 9.27 -9.32
C ILE A 22 6.18 9.16 -10.52
N ASP A 23 7.31 9.85 -10.48
CA ASP A 23 8.34 9.80 -11.52
C ASP A 23 8.91 8.40 -11.68
N PHE A 24 9.26 7.74 -10.57
CA PHE A 24 9.70 6.35 -10.57
C PHE A 24 8.67 5.43 -11.25
N ILE A 25 7.40 5.51 -10.86
CA ILE A 25 6.32 4.70 -11.45
C ILE A 25 6.20 4.98 -12.96
N GLY A 26 6.26 6.25 -13.37
CA GLY A 26 6.18 6.65 -14.77
C GLY A 26 7.32 6.15 -15.66
N HIS A 27 8.49 5.86 -15.09
CA HIS A 27 9.65 5.34 -15.80
C HIS A 27 9.80 3.81 -15.74
N THR A 28 8.89 3.11 -15.06
CA THR A 28 8.92 1.64 -15.04
C THR A 28 8.54 1.05 -16.41
N PRO A 29 9.12 -0.09 -16.82
CA PRO A 29 8.72 -0.75 -18.07
C PRO A 29 7.22 -1.07 -18.09
N PRO A 30 6.52 -0.98 -19.24
CA PRO A 30 5.07 -1.26 -19.31
C PRO A 30 4.67 -2.65 -18.84
N ALA A 31 5.58 -3.62 -18.91
CA ALA A 31 5.36 -5.00 -18.48
C ALA A 31 5.65 -5.22 -16.98
N MET A 32 6.15 -4.21 -16.26
CA MET A 32 6.49 -4.33 -14.85
C MET A 32 5.22 -4.49 -14.01
N LYS A 33 5.27 -5.44 -13.07
CA LYS A 33 4.23 -5.64 -12.05
C LYS A 33 4.85 -5.60 -10.66
N ALA A 34 4.10 -5.10 -9.69
CA ALA A 34 4.48 -5.18 -8.28
C ALA A 34 4.54 -6.65 -7.82
N SER A 35 5.42 -6.98 -6.88
CA SER A 35 5.55 -8.32 -6.28
C SER A 35 4.20 -8.86 -5.80
N MET A 36 3.47 -8.07 -5.00
CA MET A 36 2.17 -8.47 -4.47
C MET A 36 1.12 -8.73 -5.57
N ALA A 37 1.21 -8.08 -6.73
CA ALA A 37 0.33 -8.37 -7.86
C ALA A 37 0.66 -9.73 -8.49
N LEU A 38 1.94 -10.07 -8.61
CA LEU A 38 2.37 -11.40 -9.07
C LEU A 38 1.97 -12.49 -8.07
N ASP A 39 2.06 -12.22 -6.76
CA ASP A 39 1.62 -13.17 -5.73
C ASP A 39 0.12 -13.41 -5.79
N LEU A 40 -0.67 -12.35 -5.97
CA LEU A 40 -2.13 -12.48 -6.17
C LEU A 40 -2.45 -13.33 -7.40
N GLU A 41 -1.79 -13.08 -8.54
CA GLU A 41 -2.00 -13.83 -9.79
C GLU A 41 -1.59 -15.32 -9.66
N ARG A 42 -0.60 -15.60 -8.82
CA ARG A 42 -0.10 -16.97 -8.57
C ARG A 42 -0.83 -17.71 -7.46
N GLY A 43 -1.73 -17.03 -6.74
CA GLY A 43 -2.42 -17.62 -5.59
C GLY A 43 -1.55 -17.74 -4.34
N ASN A 44 -0.45 -17.00 -4.28
CA ASN A 44 0.43 -16.96 -3.11
C ASN A 44 -0.15 -16.05 -2.01
N ARG A 45 0.40 -16.20 -0.81
CA ARG A 45 0.08 -15.31 0.33
C ARG A 45 0.49 -13.87 0.00
N LEU A 46 -0.33 -12.91 0.44
CA LEU A 46 -0.08 -11.49 0.20
C LEU A 46 0.56 -10.82 1.41
N GLU A 47 1.46 -9.88 1.13
CA GLU A 47 2.01 -8.93 2.12
C GLU A 47 1.05 -7.79 2.49
N LEU A 48 -0.21 -7.86 2.05
CA LEU A 48 -1.26 -6.86 2.28
C LEU A 48 -1.38 -6.38 3.76
N PRO A 49 -1.31 -7.24 4.80
CA PRO A 49 -1.35 -6.80 6.19
C PRO A 49 -0.21 -5.85 6.57
N TRP A 50 0.97 -6.03 5.97
CA TRP A 50 2.17 -5.27 6.26
C TRP A 50 2.27 -3.98 5.44
N LEU A 51 1.63 -3.95 4.27
CA LEU A 51 1.53 -2.77 3.41
C LEU A 51 0.27 -1.95 3.72
N SER A 52 -0.80 -2.11 2.94
CA SER A 52 -2.03 -1.32 3.12
C SER A 52 -2.66 -1.51 4.48
N GLY A 53 -2.56 -2.71 5.07
CA GLY A 53 -3.04 -2.97 6.43
C GLY A 53 -2.37 -2.09 7.47
N LYS A 54 -1.04 -1.92 7.37
CA LYS A 54 -0.28 -1.05 8.29
C LYS A 54 -0.62 0.42 8.09
N VAL A 55 -0.85 0.87 6.85
CA VAL A 55 -1.30 2.25 6.57
C VAL A 55 -2.65 2.53 7.23
N VAL A 56 -3.61 1.59 7.11
CA VAL A 56 -4.93 1.70 7.73
C VAL A 56 -4.84 1.71 9.27
N GLU A 57 -4.04 0.80 9.84
CA GLU A 57 -3.80 0.72 11.29
C GLU A 57 -3.25 2.05 11.82
N LEU A 58 -2.16 2.55 11.23
CA LEU A 58 -1.54 3.81 11.63
C LEU A 58 -2.46 5.02 11.39
N GLY A 59 -3.23 5.02 10.29
CA GLY A 59 -4.22 6.06 10.02
C GLY A 59 -5.25 6.17 11.13
N ARG A 60 -5.76 5.04 11.61
CA ARG A 60 -6.71 5.00 12.75
C ARG A 60 -6.07 5.48 14.04
N GLU A 61 -4.87 5.00 14.37
CA GLU A 61 -4.13 5.41 15.58
C GLU A 61 -3.87 6.91 15.62
N LEU A 62 -3.54 7.50 14.46
CA LEU A 62 -3.17 8.91 14.33
C LEU A 62 -4.34 9.81 13.93
N SER A 63 -5.56 9.27 13.84
CA SER A 63 -6.76 9.99 13.38
C SER A 63 -6.60 10.64 11.99
N VAL A 64 -5.87 9.98 11.09
CA VAL A 64 -5.68 10.36 9.68
C VAL A 64 -6.56 9.48 8.78
N PRO A 65 -7.49 10.04 7.99
CA PRO A 65 -8.28 9.25 7.05
C PRO A 65 -7.44 8.55 5.97
N THR A 66 -7.71 7.26 5.74
CA THR A 66 -7.07 6.43 4.72
C THR A 66 -8.06 5.69 3.81
N PRO A 67 -9.07 6.39 3.23
CA PRO A 67 -10.19 5.73 2.55
C PRO A 67 -9.77 4.85 1.37
N THR A 68 -8.72 5.22 0.62
CA THR A 68 -8.20 4.41 -0.48
C THR A 68 -7.60 3.12 0.05
N HIS A 69 -6.77 3.21 1.10
CA HIS A 69 -6.17 2.01 1.69
C HIS A 69 -7.21 1.14 2.42
N ASP A 70 -8.25 1.73 3.02
CA ASP A 70 -9.37 0.98 3.61
C ASP A 70 -10.09 0.13 2.54
N ILE A 71 -10.41 0.72 1.39
CA ILE A 71 -11.06 0.02 0.28
C ILE A 71 -10.14 -1.08 -0.28
N LEU A 72 -8.90 -0.75 -0.62
CA LEU A 72 -7.96 -1.72 -1.18
C LEU A 72 -7.67 -2.87 -0.21
N TYR A 73 -7.53 -2.57 1.08
CA TYR A 73 -7.36 -3.58 2.11
C TYR A 73 -8.58 -4.51 2.18
N ALA A 74 -9.80 -3.95 2.18
CA ALA A 74 -11.02 -4.75 2.22
C ALA A 74 -11.17 -5.66 0.99
N LEU A 75 -10.90 -5.15 -0.22
CA LEU A 75 -11.01 -5.90 -1.47
C LEU A 75 -10.02 -7.07 -1.55
N LEU A 76 -8.79 -6.87 -1.09
CA LEU A 76 -7.73 -7.88 -1.19
C LEU A 76 -7.66 -8.80 0.04
N LYS A 77 -8.36 -8.47 1.14
CA LYS A 77 -8.37 -9.25 2.39
C LYS A 77 -8.68 -10.75 2.19
N PRO A 78 -9.63 -11.17 1.32
CA PRO A 78 -9.90 -12.59 1.11
C PRO A 78 -8.71 -13.39 0.60
N PHE A 79 -7.75 -12.73 -0.07
CA PHE A 79 -6.60 -13.36 -0.72
C PHE A 79 -5.33 -13.38 0.14
N ILE A 80 -5.36 -12.86 1.37
CA ILE A 80 -4.16 -12.74 2.24
C ILE A 80 -3.43 -14.09 2.40
N MET A 81 -4.19 -15.18 2.50
CA MET A 81 -3.64 -16.53 2.70
C MET A 81 -3.41 -17.30 1.40
N GLY A 82 -3.49 -16.64 0.24
CA GLY A 82 -3.46 -17.27 -1.08
C GLY A 82 -4.85 -17.39 -1.70
N THR A 83 -4.97 -18.18 -2.76
CA THR A 83 -6.26 -18.45 -3.41
C THR A 83 -7.29 -18.89 -2.37
N PRO A 84 -8.44 -18.19 -2.26
CA PRO A 84 -9.52 -18.61 -1.39
C PRO A 84 -9.97 -20.02 -1.74
N ALA A 85 -10.14 -20.87 -0.72
CA ALA A 85 -10.67 -22.22 -0.89
C ALA A 85 -12.13 -22.21 -1.38
#